data_AF-A0A7Z9QV00-F1
#
_entry.id   AF-A0A7Z9QV00-F1
#
_cell.length_a   1.000
_cell.length_b   1.000
_cell.length_c   1.000
_cell.angle_alpha   90.00
_cell.angle_beta   90.00
_cell.angle_gamma   90.00
#
_symmetry.space_group_name_H-M   'P 1'
#
loop_
_entity.id
_entity.type
_entity.pdbx_description
1 polymer ?
#
loop_
_entity_poly.entity_id
_entity_poly.type
_entity_poly.pdbx_seq_one_letter_code
_entity_poly.pdbx_strand_id
1 'polypeptide(L)'
;MASQKINPLKVDVVDAIFRIGCEVDAKGQFWNGALDEIRIWSVARTEDEIRVSMNSPLTGQEDGLVGYWNFDDGTTKDLTAIATVSFSYP
;
A
#
# COMPACT_ATOMS: atom_id res chain seq x y z
N MET A 1 -40.31 -1.12 -22.63
CA MET A 1 -39.29 -0.35 -21.88
C MET A 1 -37.99 -1.13 -21.99
N ALA A 2 -37.02 -0.62 -22.75
CA ALA A 2 -35.77 -1.34 -23.00
C ALA A 2 -34.92 -1.31 -21.73
N SER A 3 -34.53 -2.50 -21.25
CA SER A 3 -33.57 -2.66 -20.16
C SER A 3 -32.21 -2.16 -20.65
N GLN A 4 -31.74 -1.03 -20.11
CA GLN A 4 -30.38 -0.57 -20.31
C GLN A 4 -29.46 -1.51 -19.52
N LYS A 5 -28.80 -2.42 -20.24
CA LYS A 5 -27.72 -3.22 -19.67
C LYS A 5 -26.66 -2.25 -19.19
N ILE A 6 -26.52 -2.12 -17.87
CA ILE A 6 -25.37 -1.46 -17.27
C ILE A 6 -24.17 -2.27 -17.75
N ASN A 7 -23.35 -1.70 -18.63
CA ASN A 7 -22.05 -2.30 -18.94
C ASN A 7 -21.32 -2.43 -17.61
N PRO A 8 -20.79 -3.61 -17.22
CA PRO A 8 -19.92 -3.67 -16.07
C PRO A 8 -18.83 -2.63 -16.32
N LEU A 9 -18.67 -1.69 -15.39
CA LEU A 9 -17.59 -0.73 -15.44
C LEU A 9 -16.33 -1.52 -15.77
N LYS A 10 -15.81 -1.34 -16.99
CA LYS A 10 -14.44 -1.70 -17.27
C LYS A 10 -13.68 -0.73 -16.39
N VAL A 11 -13.32 -1.18 -15.19
CA VAL A 11 -12.15 -0.63 -14.53
C VAL A 11 -11.04 -0.96 -15.49
N ASP A 12 -10.69 0.00 -16.34
CA ASP A 12 -9.48 -0.08 -17.13
C ASP A 12 -8.38 -0.22 -16.09
N VAL A 13 -7.88 -1.44 -15.92
CA VAL A 13 -6.70 -1.70 -15.11
C VAL A 13 -5.53 -1.12 -15.90
N VAL A 14 -5.45 0.20 -15.95
CA VAL A 14 -4.17 0.87 -16.06
C VAL A 14 -3.51 0.63 -14.71
N ASP A 15 -2.42 -0.11 -14.69
CA ASP A 15 -1.42 -0.23 -13.63
C ASP A 15 -1.80 0.54 -12.36
N ALA A 16 -2.56 -0.08 -11.46
CA ALA A 16 -3.00 0.59 -10.25
C ALA A 16 -1.78 0.87 -9.38
N ILE A 17 -1.18 2.05 -9.55
CA ILE A 17 -0.06 2.53 -8.74
C ILE A 17 -0.59 2.64 -7.32
N PHE A 18 0.02 1.89 -6.40
CA PHE A 18 -0.23 2.06 -4.98
C PHE A 18 0.28 3.45 -4.57
N ARG A 19 -0.64 4.30 -4.13
CA ARG A 19 -0.34 5.65 -3.65
C ARG A 19 -0.72 5.77 -2.19
N ILE A 20 0.04 6.57 -1.46
CA ILE A 20 -0.21 6.89 -0.06
C ILE A 20 -0.27 8.40 0.07
N GLY A 21 -1.18 8.89 0.91
CA GLY A 21 -1.34 10.34 1.13
C GLY A 21 -2.04 11.07 -0.01
N CYS A 22 -2.70 10.35 -0.93
CA CYS A 22 -3.61 10.95 -1.91
C CYS A 22 -4.71 9.97 -2.30
N GLU A 23 -5.81 10.51 -2.82
CA GLU A 23 -6.86 9.75 -3.50
C GLU A 23 -6.56 9.74 -5.02
N VAL A 24 -6.89 8.65 -5.71
CA VAL A 24 -6.44 8.38 -7.09
C VAL A 24 -7.07 9.36 -8.09
N ASP A 25 -8.34 9.72 -7.88
CA ASP A 25 -9.13 10.57 -8.76
C ASP A 25 -9.25 12.02 -8.27
N ALA A 26 -8.78 12.30 -7.05
CA ALA A 26 -8.81 13.63 -6.48
C ALA A 26 -7.73 14.48 -7.15
N LYS A 27 -8.18 15.39 -8.00
CA LYS A 27 -7.35 16.38 -8.71
C LYS A 27 -6.59 17.28 -7.74
N GLY A 28 -5.48 16.78 -7.20
CA GLY A 28 -4.56 17.50 -6.32
C GLY A 28 -4.94 17.52 -4.84
N GLN A 29 -5.79 16.61 -4.35
CA GLN A 29 -6.01 16.50 -2.91
C GLN A 29 -4.98 15.55 -2.31
N PHE A 30 -3.98 16.16 -1.66
CA PHE A 30 -2.94 15.46 -0.92
C PHE A 30 -3.21 15.60 0.57
N TRP A 31 -2.90 14.54 1.30
CA TRP A 31 -2.82 14.59 2.73
C TRP A 31 -1.62 15.46 3.14
N ASN A 32 -1.82 16.31 4.14
CA ASN A 32 -0.81 17.23 4.64
C ASN A 32 -0.40 16.83 6.07
N GLY A 33 0.67 16.05 6.20
CA GLY A 33 1.26 15.65 7.47
C GLY A 33 2.50 14.77 7.27
N ALA A 34 2.95 14.09 8.34
CA ALA A 34 4.05 13.12 8.32
C ALA A 34 3.55 11.67 8.53
N LEU A 35 3.88 10.78 7.59
CA LEU A 35 3.63 9.34 7.70
C LEU A 35 4.92 8.64 8.13
N ASP A 36 4.75 7.58 8.89
CA ASP A 36 5.84 6.71 9.34
C ASP A 36 5.36 5.25 9.40
N GLU A 37 6.29 4.31 9.36
CA GLU A 37 6.05 2.89 9.67
C GLU A 37 4.88 2.25 8.90
N ILE A 38 4.87 2.42 7.58
CA ILE A 38 3.80 1.92 6.71
C ILE A 38 4.01 0.43 6.44
N ARG A 39 2.98 -0.37 6.71
CA ARG A 39 3.01 -1.83 6.58
C ARG A 39 1.78 -2.33 5.84
N ILE A 40 1.97 -3.24 4.88
CA ILE A 40 0.89 -3.93 4.15
C ILE A 40 1.02 -5.43 4.38
N TRP A 41 -0.08 -6.07 4.75
CA TRP A 41 -0.14 -7.51 5.03
C TRP A 41 -1.12 -8.20 4.07
N SER A 42 -0.72 -9.36 3.55
CA SER A 42 -1.60 -10.26 2.78
C SER A 42 -2.49 -11.13 3.67
N VAL A 43 -2.25 -11.11 4.98
CA VAL A 43 -2.99 -11.85 6.00
C VAL A 43 -3.71 -10.90 6.94
N ALA A 44 -4.91 -11.28 7.37
CA ALA A 44 -5.61 -10.58 8.43
C ALA A 44 -4.88 -10.85 9.75
N ARG A 45 -4.43 -9.78 10.43
CA ARG A 45 -3.78 -9.88 11.73
C ARG A 45 -4.78 -9.77 12.86
N THR A 46 -4.51 -10.52 13.92
CA THR A 46 -5.23 -10.44 15.18
C THR A 46 -4.86 -9.16 15.93
N GLU A 47 -5.71 -8.79 16.90
CA GLU A 47 -5.49 -7.63 17.75
C GLU A 47 -4.17 -7.75 18.55
N ASP A 48 -3.85 -8.94 19.07
CA ASP A 48 -2.65 -9.16 19.85
C ASP A 48 -1.38 -9.08 19.00
N GLU A 49 -1.39 -9.63 17.79
CA GLU A 49 -0.28 -9.48 16.83
C GLU A 49 -0.03 -8.00 16.48
N ILE A 50 -1.11 -7.21 16.37
CA ILE A 50 -1.01 -5.76 16.17
C ILE A 50 -0.39 -5.09 17.38
N ARG A 51 -0.92 -5.33 18.59
CA ARG A 51 -0.41 -4.72 19.83
C ARG A 51 1.08 -5.00 20.06
N VAL A 52 1.50 -6.25 19.83
CA VAL A 52 2.89 -6.68 20.03
C VAL A 52 3.85 -5.95 19.09
N SER A 53 3.42 -5.64 17.85
CA SER A 53 4.32 -5.11 16.82
C SER A 53 4.13 -3.63 16.50
N MET A 54 3.05 -2.96 16.93
CA MET A 54 2.72 -1.60 16.50
C MET A 54 3.73 -0.53 16.93
N ASN A 55 4.50 -0.77 18.00
CA ASN A 55 5.45 0.21 18.55
C ASN A 55 6.91 -0.24 18.40
N SER A 56 7.19 -1.15 17.47
CA SER A 56 8.54 -1.66 17.26
C SER A 56 8.80 -1.87 15.78
N PRO A 57 10.00 -1.54 15.28
CA PRO A 57 10.37 -1.81 13.90
C PRO A 57 10.28 -3.30 13.59
N LEU A 58 9.94 -3.60 12.34
CA LEU A 58 9.93 -4.95 11.81
C LEU A 58 11.24 -5.29 11.14
N THR A 59 11.48 -6.58 10.99
CA THR A 59 12.63 -7.13 10.25
C THR A 59 12.44 -7.11 8.74
N GLY A 60 11.18 -7.01 8.27
CA GLY A 60 10.84 -7.13 6.86
C GLY A 60 10.65 -8.59 6.40
N GLN A 61 10.80 -9.55 7.30
CA GLN A 61 10.72 -10.99 7.03
C GLN A 61 9.47 -11.64 7.64
N GLU A 62 8.58 -10.84 8.20
CA GLU A 62 7.37 -11.34 8.86
C GLU A 62 6.44 -12.01 7.85
N ASP A 63 5.88 -13.16 8.25
CA ASP A 63 4.98 -13.93 7.41
C ASP A 63 3.75 -13.11 6.98
N GLY A 64 3.55 -13.02 5.66
CA GLY A 64 2.46 -12.27 5.06
C GLY A 64 2.69 -10.76 4.98
N LEU A 65 3.86 -10.23 5.36
CA LEU A 65 4.22 -8.84 5.10
C LEU A 65 4.60 -8.68 3.61
N VAL A 66 3.89 -7.79 2.90
CA VAL A 66 4.03 -7.61 1.43
C VAL A 66 4.42 -6.19 1.02
N GLY A 67 4.54 -5.28 1.96
CA GLY A 67 5.14 -3.96 1.76
C GLY A 67 5.48 -3.32 3.10
N TYR A 68 6.68 -2.76 3.22
CA TYR A 68 7.15 -2.15 4.46
C TYR A 68 8.06 -0.96 4.18
N TRP A 69 7.64 0.23 4.63
CA TRP A 69 8.39 1.48 4.51
C TRP A 69 8.48 2.15 5.88
N ASN A 70 9.65 2.12 6.53
CA ASN A 70 9.87 2.73 7.84
C ASN A 70 10.46 4.15 7.78
N PHE A 71 10.92 4.60 6.62
CA PHE A 71 11.50 5.95 6.39
C PHE A 71 12.67 6.37 7.30
N ASP A 72 13.20 5.50 8.16
CA ASP A 72 14.29 5.80 9.10
C ASP A 72 15.61 6.16 8.40
N ASP A 73 15.82 5.69 7.17
CA ASP A 73 17.00 5.98 6.37
C ASP A 73 16.84 7.17 5.41
N GLY A 74 15.69 7.85 5.47
CA GLY A 74 15.35 8.98 4.60
C GLY A 74 15.03 8.59 3.16
N THR A 75 14.83 7.29 2.88
CA THR A 75 14.45 6.77 1.56
C THR A 75 13.06 6.14 1.57
N THR A 76 12.46 6.01 0.40
CA THR A 76 11.16 5.33 0.20
C THR A 76 11.35 3.87 -0.21
N LYS A 77 12.34 3.19 0.39
CA LYS A 77 12.67 1.81 0.08
C LYS A 77 11.68 0.85 0.73
N ASP A 78 11.20 -0.12 -0.07
CA ASP A 78 10.50 -1.28 0.49
C ASP A 78 11.53 -2.19 1.18
N LEU A 79 11.31 -2.45 2.46
CA LEU A 79 12.16 -3.24 3.34
C LEU A 79 11.72 -4.69 3.47
N THR A 80 10.65 -5.12 2.77
CA THR A 80 10.31 -6.53 2.73
C THR A 80 11.40 -7.36 2.07
N ALA A 81 11.55 -8.61 2.51
CA ALA A 81 12.50 -9.55 1.92
C ALA A 81 12.03 -10.08 0.54
N ILE A 82 10.89 -9.63 0.03
CA ILE A 82 10.36 -10.06 -1.28
C ILE A 82 11.15 -9.33 -2.37
N ALA A 83 11.84 -10.11 -3.21
CA ALA A 83 12.67 -9.59 -4.29
C ALA A 83 11.86 -8.64 -5.20
N THR A 84 12.37 -7.42 -5.31
CA THR A 84 11.90 -6.27 -6.07
C THR A 84 11.11 -6.63 -7.34
N VAL A 85 9.85 -6.17 -7.41
CA VAL A 85 9.23 -5.86 -8.71
C VAL A 85 9.80 -4.51 -9.13
N SER A 86 10.70 -4.49 -10.11
CA SER A 86 11.24 -3.23 -10.63
C SER A 86 10.14 -2.46 -11.36
N PHE A 87 9.58 -1.43 -10.74
CA PHE A 87 8.69 -0.50 -11.43
C PHE A 87 9.54 0.50 -12.22
N SER A 88 9.70 0.25 -13.52
CA SER A 88 10.22 1.26 -14.44
C SER A 88 9.12 2.27 -14.72
N TYR A 89 9.27 3.50 -14.25
CA TYR A 89 8.40 4.62 -14.64
C TYR A 89 8.97 5.27 -15.92
N PRO A 90 8.13 5.76 -16.86
CA PRO A 90 8.56 6.53 -18.02
C PRO A 90 9.10 7.92 -17.66
#